data_AF-A0A833Y3G6-F1
#
_entry.id   AF-A0A833Y3G6-F1
#
_cell.length_a   1.000
_cell.length_b   1.000
_cell.length_c   1.000
_cell.angle_alpha   90.00
_cell.angle_beta   90.00
_cell.angle_gamma   90.00
#
_symmetry.space_group_name_H-M   'P 1'
#
loop_
_entity.id
_entity.type
_entity.pdbx_description
1 polymer ?
#
loop_
_entity_poly.entity_id
_entity_poly.type
_entity_poly.pdbx_seq_one_letter_code
_entity_poly.pdbx_strand_id
1 'polypeptide(L)'
;MMVRLKKFTGNYKMFDSQVFSLSRAKLRIFSTITFAALIFIIYTDSIASEISHQSLTFSDKQIVGELAAHERTELGRLRSSIGVLQIRSVQEETDNHHEVVVLDDEKDLPVPPLNVTEEDRIAWLRENISKFDIFKSNNITRLFHGRVLEFFNRDCEAHFFMTWISPAGSFGQREFLAMDSLFKAHPRGCLMILSKSMDSARGYRILKPLLDRGFKVVAVTPDLPFLFKNTPAKAWFNGIRRGEKDPGEIPLAQNLSNLLRLAVLYKYGGIYMDTDFIVLKPLTGLKNSIGAQSMDMESKKWSRLNNAFLAFDMNHPLLFKFMQEFAYTFDGNKWGHNGPYLVSRVVERVRRRPGYNFTVLPSMAFYPVDWLRISGLFQAPKNQANSKWVKAKLLQLSGETYGIHLWNRQTNRLAIEEGSVMESLISDHCVVCQQIHTSLKHQSY
;
A
#
# COMPACT_ATOMS: atom_id res chain seq x y z
N MET A 1 -75.76 -32.21 -3.85
CA MET A 1 -74.32 -32.40 -4.10
C MET A 1 -73.68 -32.92 -2.82
N MET A 2 -73.66 -34.26 -2.63
CA MET A 2 -73.01 -34.93 -1.50
C MET A 2 -72.85 -36.43 -1.80
N VAL A 3 -71.60 -36.85 -1.89
CA VAL A 3 -70.99 -38.17 -1.60
C VAL A 3 -71.83 -39.45 -1.73
N ARG A 4 -71.39 -40.35 -2.62
CA ARG A 4 -71.24 -41.81 -2.35
C ARG A 4 -70.34 -42.45 -3.41
N LEU A 5 -69.12 -42.84 -3.03
CA LEU A 5 -68.23 -43.68 -3.84
C LEU A 5 -68.02 -45.00 -3.11
N LYS A 6 -68.30 -46.08 -3.84
CA LYS A 6 -68.26 -47.49 -3.44
C LYS A 6 -66.82 -47.93 -3.11
N LYS A 7 -66.69 -48.74 -2.06
CA LYS A 7 -65.54 -49.61 -1.79
C LYS A 7 -65.47 -50.72 -2.85
N PHE A 8 -64.27 -51.01 -3.34
CA PHE A 8 -63.86 -52.37 -3.73
C PHE A 8 -62.41 -52.60 -3.27
N THR A 9 -62.24 -53.68 -2.53
CA THR A 9 -60.98 -54.20 -1.97
C THR A 9 -60.31 -55.13 -2.98
N GLY A 10 -58.98 -55.04 -3.11
CA GLY A 10 -58.12 -56.00 -3.82
C GLY A 10 -56.73 -56.04 -3.18
N ASN A 11 -56.25 -57.25 -2.89
CA ASN A 11 -55.10 -57.59 -2.04
C ASN A 11 -53.73 -57.06 -2.52
N TYR A 12 -52.91 -56.63 -1.56
CA TYR A 12 -51.45 -56.47 -1.70
C TYR A 12 -50.74 -57.80 -1.39
N LYS A 13 -49.76 -58.20 -2.22
CA LYS A 13 -48.71 -59.17 -1.89
C LYS A 13 -47.34 -58.47 -1.86
N MET A 14 -46.55 -58.87 -0.88
CA MET A 14 -45.19 -58.45 -0.49
C MET A 14 -44.17 -58.36 -1.64
N PHE A 15 -43.29 -57.35 -1.58
CA PHE A 15 -41.94 -57.38 -2.13
C PHE A 15 -40.90 -56.98 -1.06
N ASP A 16 -40.16 -58.01 -0.65
CA ASP A 16 -38.75 -58.14 -0.27
C ASP A 16 -37.98 -57.04 0.51
N SER A 17 -37.45 -57.45 1.66
CA SER A 17 -36.67 -56.66 2.63
C SER A 17 -35.15 -56.71 2.43
N GLN A 18 -34.66 -57.21 1.29
CA GLN A 18 -33.21 -57.39 1.07
C GLN A 18 -32.47 -56.14 0.54
N VAL A 19 -33.18 -55.14 0.00
CA VAL A 19 -32.54 -53.96 -0.62
C VAL A 19 -32.13 -52.88 0.40
N PHE A 20 -32.75 -52.82 1.58
CA PHE A 20 -32.46 -51.79 2.60
C PHE A 20 -31.26 -52.09 3.51
N SER A 21 -30.77 -53.35 3.54
CA SER A 21 -29.60 -53.74 4.32
C SER A 21 -28.28 -53.30 3.66
N LEU A 22 -28.22 -53.37 2.33
CA LEU A 22 -27.02 -53.08 1.53
C LEU A 22 -26.69 -51.58 1.43
N SER A 23 -27.67 -50.67 1.61
CA SER A 23 -27.43 -49.22 1.55
C SER A 23 -26.87 -48.65 2.85
N ARG A 24 -27.26 -49.22 4.00
CA ARG A 24 -26.85 -48.74 5.32
C ARG A 24 -25.43 -49.19 5.69
N ALA A 25 -25.00 -50.37 5.21
CA ALA A 25 -23.62 -50.85 5.36
C ALA A 25 -22.63 -50.01 4.51
N LYS A 26 -23.00 -49.68 3.26
CA LYS A 26 -22.16 -48.84 2.38
C LYS A 26 -22.00 -47.41 2.88
N LEU A 27 -23.06 -46.79 3.46
CA LEU A 27 -22.94 -45.46 4.07
C LEU A 27 -22.05 -45.44 5.32
N ARG A 28 -22.08 -46.49 6.16
CA ARG A 28 -21.21 -46.58 7.33
C ARG A 28 -19.74 -46.79 6.96
N ILE A 29 -19.47 -47.59 5.94
CA ILE A 29 -18.09 -47.85 5.46
C ILE A 29 -17.50 -46.60 4.79
N PHE A 30 -18.28 -45.87 3.98
CA PHE A 30 -17.80 -44.61 3.39
C PHE A 30 -17.55 -43.51 4.44
N SER A 31 -18.39 -43.45 5.48
CA SER A 31 -18.24 -42.48 6.59
C SER A 31 -17.04 -42.81 7.49
N THR A 32 -16.74 -44.09 7.74
CA THR A 32 -15.56 -44.46 8.55
C THR A 32 -14.27 -44.32 7.77
N ILE A 33 -14.25 -44.60 6.46
CA ILE A 33 -13.05 -44.41 5.62
C ILE A 33 -12.72 -42.92 5.45
N THR A 34 -13.73 -42.05 5.28
CA THR A 34 -13.48 -40.59 5.21
C THR A 34 -13.03 -40.00 6.54
N PHE A 35 -13.57 -40.48 7.66
CA PHE A 35 -13.13 -40.03 8.99
C PHE A 35 -11.73 -40.55 9.33
N ALA A 36 -11.40 -41.80 8.97
CA ALA A 36 -10.06 -42.35 9.12
C ALA A 36 -9.03 -41.62 8.23
N ALA A 37 -9.39 -41.27 6.99
CA ALA A 37 -8.53 -40.49 6.10
C ALA A 37 -8.29 -39.07 6.63
N LEU A 38 -9.29 -38.41 7.21
CA LEU A 38 -9.14 -37.09 7.85
C LEU A 38 -8.25 -37.16 9.10
N ILE A 39 -8.39 -38.19 9.94
CA ILE A 39 -7.49 -38.41 11.08
C ILE A 39 -6.07 -38.70 10.60
N PHE A 40 -5.90 -39.50 9.54
CA PHE A 40 -4.58 -39.78 8.98
C PHE A 40 -3.93 -38.52 8.41
N ILE A 41 -4.68 -37.66 7.71
CA ILE A 41 -4.18 -36.38 7.19
C ILE A 41 -3.78 -35.43 8.32
N ILE A 42 -4.61 -35.31 9.37
CA ILE A 42 -4.31 -34.47 10.54
C ILE A 42 -3.09 -35.01 11.31
N TYR A 43 -2.95 -36.33 11.42
CA TYR A 43 -1.82 -36.96 12.09
C TYR A 43 -0.54 -36.88 11.26
N THR A 44 -0.61 -37.01 9.93
CA THR A 44 0.54 -36.79 9.04
C THR A 44 0.95 -35.32 8.98
N ASP A 45 0.02 -34.38 9.03
CA ASP A 45 0.34 -32.94 9.11
C ASP A 45 0.95 -32.58 10.47
N SER A 46 0.50 -33.21 11.56
CA SER A 46 1.10 -33.00 12.89
C SER A 46 2.52 -33.58 12.96
N ILE A 47 2.76 -34.79 12.42
CA ILE A 47 4.10 -35.38 12.32
C ILE A 47 4.98 -34.57 11.35
N ALA A 48 4.45 -34.12 10.21
CA ALA A 48 5.20 -33.27 9.28
C ALA A 48 5.55 -31.91 9.90
N SER A 49 4.66 -31.34 10.72
CA SER A 49 4.91 -30.12 11.47
C SER A 49 5.94 -30.32 12.58
N GLU A 50 5.94 -31.46 13.27
CA GLU A 50 6.89 -31.78 14.35
C GLU A 50 8.28 -32.15 13.79
N ILE A 51 8.34 -32.86 12.65
CA ILE A 51 9.59 -33.09 11.88
C ILE A 51 10.09 -31.79 11.24
N SER A 52 9.21 -30.91 10.79
CA SER A 52 9.58 -29.58 10.26
C SER A 52 10.14 -28.68 11.37
N HIS A 53 9.56 -28.71 12.58
CA HIS A 53 10.08 -28.00 13.73
C HIS A 53 11.41 -28.56 14.25
N GLN A 54 11.64 -29.89 14.19
CA GLN A 54 12.93 -30.50 14.52
C GLN A 54 14.01 -30.25 13.46
N SER A 55 13.66 -30.25 12.16
CA SER A 55 14.60 -29.96 11.06
C SER A 55 14.98 -28.48 10.97
N LEU A 56 14.11 -27.56 11.42
CA LEU A 56 14.44 -26.14 11.59
C LEU A 56 15.39 -25.87 12.77
N THR A 57 15.57 -26.82 13.69
CA THR A 57 16.52 -26.68 14.82
C THR A 57 17.88 -27.34 14.59
N PHE A 58 18.13 -27.95 13.43
CA PHE A 58 19.39 -28.62 13.12
C PHE A 58 19.80 -28.44 11.66
N SER A 59 20.25 -27.25 11.23
CA SER A 59 21.29 -27.06 10.18
C SER A 59 21.71 -25.59 9.90
N ASP A 60 21.64 -24.67 10.87
CA ASP A 60 21.97 -23.25 10.60
C ASP A 60 23.48 -22.89 10.65
N LYS A 61 24.37 -23.88 10.77
CA LYS A 61 25.83 -23.65 10.79
C LYS A 61 26.62 -24.32 9.67
N GLN A 62 25.98 -25.09 8.79
CA GLN A 62 26.73 -25.88 7.78
C GLN A 62 26.39 -25.54 6.32
N ILE A 63 25.27 -24.86 6.04
CA ILE A 63 24.86 -24.52 4.66
C ILE A 63 25.43 -23.17 4.16
N VAL A 64 25.89 -22.30 5.08
CA VAL A 64 26.49 -20.99 4.73
C VAL A 64 27.91 -21.13 4.13
N GLY A 65 28.55 -22.30 4.25
CA GLY A 65 29.92 -22.54 3.78
C GLY A 65 30.09 -22.96 2.32
N GLU A 66 29.07 -23.57 1.69
CA GLU A 66 29.24 -24.20 0.37
C GLU A 66 28.64 -23.41 -0.80
N LEU A 67 27.66 -22.52 -0.57
CA LEU A 67 27.11 -21.65 -1.62
C LEU A 67 28.05 -20.48 -2.00
N ALA A 68 28.99 -20.12 -1.13
CA ALA A 68 29.98 -19.08 -1.40
C ALA A 68 31.15 -19.53 -2.30
N ALA A 69 31.30 -20.85 -2.53
CA ALA A 69 32.40 -21.41 -3.31
C ALA A 69 32.06 -21.65 -4.79
N HIS A 70 30.78 -21.72 -5.16
CA HIS A 70 30.39 -22.08 -6.54
C HIS A 70 30.04 -20.89 -7.45
N GLU A 71 29.75 -19.71 -6.88
CA GLU A 71 29.50 -18.49 -7.67
C GLU A 71 30.78 -17.74 -8.09
N ARG A 72 31.95 -18.16 -7.60
CA ARG A 72 33.24 -17.52 -7.87
C ARG A 72 33.93 -17.95 -9.17
N THR A 73 33.33 -18.84 -9.96
CA THR A 73 34.01 -19.42 -11.14
C THR A 73 33.38 -19.02 -12.50
N GLU A 74 32.23 -18.35 -12.51
CA GLU A 74 31.53 -17.94 -13.75
C GLU A 74 31.51 -16.42 -14.01
N LEU A 75 32.05 -15.59 -13.10
CA LEU A 75 32.21 -14.13 -13.31
C LEU A 75 33.62 -13.74 -13.79
N GLY A 76 34.40 -14.71 -14.28
CA GLY A 76 35.77 -14.52 -14.78
C GLY A 76 35.93 -14.61 -16.30
N ARG A 77 34.86 -14.85 -17.07
CA ARG A 77 34.95 -15.14 -18.52
C ARG A 77 34.08 -14.30 -19.47
N LEU A 78 33.39 -13.27 -18.99
CA LEU A 78 32.66 -12.30 -19.83
C LEU A 78 33.19 -10.87 -19.70
N ARG A 79 34.52 -10.74 -19.51
CA ARG A 79 35.25 -9.47 -19.65
C ARG A 79 36.24 -9.58 -20.81
N SER A 80 35.72 -9.51 -22.01
CA SER A 80 36.48 -9.25 -23.24
C SER A 80 35.48 -9.10 -24.38
N SER A 81 35.55 -7.98 -25.11
CA SER A 81 34.91 -7.76 -26.42
C SER A 81 33.46 -7.24 -26.44
N ILE A 82 33.23 -5.96 -26.11
CA ILE A 82 32.30 -5.13 -26.89
C ILE A 82 32.93 -3.74 -27.07
N GLY A 83 33.33 -3.46 -28.31
CA GLY A 83 33.98 -2.23 -28.74
C GLY A 83 33.04 -1.03 -28.75
N VAL A 84 33.66 0.13 -28.55
CA VAL A 84 33.11 1.47 -28.70
C VAL A 84 32.41 1.62 -30.06
N LEU A 85 31.11 1.89 -30.05
CA LEU A 85 30.38 2.42 -31.21
C LEU A 85 30.03 3.88 -30.92
N GLN A 86 30.86 4.77 -31.46
CA GLN A 86 30.55 6.20 -31.59
C GLN A 86 29.31 6.37 -32.47
N ILE A 87 28.26 6.98 -31.92
CA ILE A 87 27.15 7.51 -32.74
C ILE A 87 27.55 8.91 -33.17
N ARG A 88 27.73 9.06 -34.49
CA ARG A 88 28.01 10.32 -35.20
C ARG A 88 26.84 11.30 -35.05
N SER A 89 27.18 12.54 -34.73
CA SER A 89 26.32 13.70 -34.81
C SER A 89 25.90 13.96 -36.26
N VAL A 90 24.61 14.21 -36.47
CA VAL A 90 24.11 14.96 -37.63
C VAL A 90 23.54 16.26 -37.09
N GLN A 91 23.95 17.35 -37.71
CA GLN A 91 23.71 18.73 -37.33
C GLN A 91 23.07 19.41 -38.54
N GLU A 92 21.92 20.04 -38.35
CA GLU A 92 21.27 21.06 -39.20
C GLU A 92 20.19 21.70 -38.30
N GLU A 93 20.54 22.79 -37.60
CA GLU A 93 20.36 24.21 -37.97
C GLU A 93 18.94 24.77 -37.73
N THR A 94 18.85 25.46 -36.58
CA THR A 94 18.14 26.72 -36.27
C THR A 94 16.70 26.95 -36.77
N ASP A 95 15.79 27.12 -35.80
CA ASP A 95 15.04 28.38 -35.76
C ASP A 95 14.80 28.85 -34.32
N ASN A 96 15.01 30.14 -34.11
CA ASN A 96 15.14 30.83 -32.83
C ASN A 96 13.76 31.18 -32.26
N HIS A 97 13.37 30.65 -31.09
CA HIS A 97 12.52 31.38 -30.13
C HIS A 97 12.52 30.75 -28.73
N HIS A 98 13.11 31.48 -27.77
CA HIS A 98 12.94 31.40 -26.30
C HIS A 98 13.08 30.00 -25.67
N GLU A 99 14.32 29.58 -25.50
CA GLU A 99 14.71 28.41 -24.72
C GLU A 99 14.47 28.67 -23.22
N VAL A 100 13.35 28.16 -22.68
CA VAL A 100 13.20 27.97 -21.24
C VAL A 100 14.05 26.75 -20.88
N VAL A 101 15.27 27.00 -20.39
CA VAL A 101 16.14 25.95 -19.84
C VAL A 101 15.45 25.33 -18.62
N VAL A 102 14.72 24.23 -18.82
CA VAL A 102 14.25 23.35 -17.74
C VAL A 102 15.15 22.12 -17.73
N LEU A 103 16.32 22.26 -17.10
CA LEU A 103 17.14 21.12 -16.72
C LEU A 103 16.80 20.76 -15.27
N ASP A 104 15.69 20.04 -15.06
CA ASP A 104 15.49 19.29 -13.82
C ASP A 104 16.29 17.98 -13.96
N ASP A 105 17.56 18.01 -13.55
CA ASP A 105 18.40 16.82 -13.36
C ASP A 105 17.81 15.96 -12.22
N GLU A 106 16.78 15.17 -12.53
CA GLU A 106 16.15 14.26 -11.58
C GLU A 106 17.05 13.05 -11.31
N LYS A 107 17.93 13.20 -10.32
CA LYS A 107 18.68 12.08 -9.76
C LYS A 107 17.83 11.37 -8.71
N ASP A 108 17.82 10.05 -8.77
CA ASP A 108 17.23 9.22 -7.72
C ASP A 108 17.82 9.57 -6.35
N LEU A 109 16.97 9.50 -5.32
CA LEU A 109 17.43 9.74 -3.96
C LEU A 109 18.43 8.65 -3.54
N PRO A 110 19.55 9.02 -2.90
CA PRO A 110 20.50 8.04 -2.39
C PRO A 110 19.84 7.03 -1.46
N VAL A 111 20.18 5.76 -1.61
CA VAL A 111 19.72 4.67 -0.74
C VAL A 111 20.84 4.29 0.22
N PRO A 112 20.56 4.10 1.52
CA PRO A 112 21.56 3.66 2.48
C PRO A 112 22.21 2.33 2.07
N PRO A 113 23.51 2.13 2.34
CA PRO A 113 24.19 0.86 2.06
C PRO A 113 23.63 -0.27 2.93
N LEU A 114 23.54 -1.46 2.34
CA LEU A 114 23.06 -2.69 3.00
C LEU A 114 24.21 -3.47 3.63
N ASN A 115 23.95 -4.19 4.72
CA ASN A 115 24.90 -5.10 5.36
C ASN A 115 26.22 -4.45 5.81
N VAL A 116 26.18 -3.17 6.20
CA VAL A 116 27.32 -2.44 6.79
C VAL A 116 27.06 -2.07 8.24
N THR A 117 28.09 -1.57 8.94
CA THR A 117 27.98 -1.16 10.35
C THR A 117 27.09 0.07 10.52
N GLU A 118 26.65 0.34 11.75
CA GLU A 118 25.92 1.56 12.08
C GLU A 118 26.77 2.81 11.80
N GLU A 119 28.05 2.75 12.17
CA GLU A 119 29.03 3.82 11.97
C GLU A 119 29.19 4.16 10.48
N ASP A 120 29.29 3.14 9.62
CA ASP A 120 29.40 3.33 8.17
C ASP A 120 28.14 3.95 7.57
N ARG A 121 26.93 3.54 8.01
CA ARG A 121 25.67 4.17 7.57
C ARG A 121 25.55 5.60 8.03
N ILE A 122 26.02 5.91 9.24
CA ILE A 122 26.06 7.28 9.76
C ILE A 122 27.03 8.14 8.94
N ALA A 123 28.22 7.63 8.61
CA ALA A 123 29.17 8.31 7.74
C ALA A 123 28.57 8.58 6.35
N TRP A 124 27.96 7.55 5.74
CA TRP A 124 27.22 7.67 4.49
C TRP A 124 26.11 8.73 4.57
N LEU A 125 25.35 8.78 5.68
CA LEU A 125 24.30 9.76 5.87
C LEU A 125 24.88 11.18 5.89
N ARG A 126 25.99 11.42 6.58
CA ARG A 126 26.64 12.74 6.63
C ARG A 126 27.07 13.22 5.24
N GLU A 127 27.54 12.31 4.40
CA GLU A 127 27.93 12.62 3.01
C GLU A 127 26.73 12.88 2.09
N ASN A 128 25.60 12.21 2.34
CA ASN A 128 24.46 12.20 1.43
C ASN A 128 23.27 13.05 1.89
N ILE A 129 23.20 13.51 3.15
CA ILE A 129 22.06 14.28 3.69
C ILE A 129 21.78 15.56 2.89
N SER A 130 22.84 16.18 2.33
CA SER A 130 22.74 17.37 1.49
C SER A 130 22.02 17.13 0.15
N LYS A 131 21.92 15.87 -0.30
CA LYS A 131 21.18 15.48 -1.51
C LYS A 131 19.68 15.32 -1.27
N PHE A 132 19.24 15.23 -0.01
CA PHE A 132 17.83 15.22 0.35
C PHE A 132 17.32 16.65 0.54
N ASP A 133 16.98 17.33 -0.56
CA ASP A 133 16.56 18.74 -0.54
C ASP A 133 15.36 19.02 0.36
N ILE A 134 14.51 18.03 0.62
CA ILE A 134 13.38 18.13 1.56
C ILE A 134 13.82 18.45 3.01
N PHE A 135 15.06 18.16 3.39
CA PHE A 135 15.61 18.52 4.72
C PHE A 135 16.13 19.96 4.79
N LYS A 136 16.23 20.67 3.65
CA LYS A 136 16.72 22.05 3.60
C LYS A 136 15.56 23.02 3.85
N SER A 137 15.84 24.08 4.62
CA SER A 137 14.93 25.21 4.77
C SER A 137 15.38 26.37 3.87
N ASN A 138 14.45 26.92 3.10
CA ASN A 138 14.67 28.11 2.27
C ASN A 138 13.45 29.03 2.35
N ASN A 139 13.44 30.12 1.58
CA ASN A 139 12.34 31.07 1.60
C ASN A 139 11.00 30.44 1.19
N ILE A 140 11.02 29.50 0.23
CA ILE A 140 9.81 28.80 -0.23
C ILE A 140 9.26 27.88 0.86
N THR A 141 10.11 27.11 1.54
CA THR A 141 9.64 26.22 2.63
C THR A 141 9.02 27.04 3.76
N ARG A 142 9.56 28.21 4.11
CA ARG A 142 9.00 29.05 5.17
C ARG A 142 7.58 29.56 4.87
N LEU A 143 7.17 29.58 3.61
CA LEU A 143 5.80 29.91 3.20
C LEU A 143 4.83 28.72 3.33
N PHE A 144 5.31 27.52 3.67
CA PHE A 144 4.52 26.30 3.76
C PHE A 144 3.24 26.50 4.59
N HIS A 145 3.36 27.04 5.80
CA HIS A 145 2.20 27.25 6.67
C HIS A 145 1.18 28.21 6.05
N GLY A 146 1.64 29.32 5.46
CA GLY A 146 0.77 30.27 4.76
C GLY A 146 0.05 29.62 3.57
N ARG A 147 0.76 28.83 2.75
CA ARG A 147 0.19 28.09 1.61
C ARG A 147 -0.85 27.06 2.05
N VAL A 148 -0.64 26.39 3.19
CA VAL A 148 -1.62 25.45 3.77
C VAL A 148 -2.91 26.18 4.15
N LEU A 149 -2.78 27.29 4.88
CA LEU A 149 -3.94 28.09 5.29
C LEU A 149 -4.68 28.67 4.07
N GLU A 150 -3.97 29.24 3.11
CA GLU A 150 -4.57 29.81 1.90
C GLU A 150 -5.32 28.76 1.06
N PHE A 151 -4.74 27.57 0.91
CA PHE A 151 -5.33 26.51 0.11
C PHE A 151 -6.61 25.94 0.73
N PHE A 152 -6.59 25.68 2.05
CA PHE A 152 -7.72 25.09 2.76
C PHE A 152 -8.76 26.11 3.27
N ASN A 153 -8.49 27.42 3.20
CA ASN A 153 -9.49 28.45 3.49
C ASN A 153 -10.56 28.61 2.38
N ARG A 154 -10.50 27.78 1.34
CA ARG A 154 -11.53 27.70 0.29
C ARG A 154 -12.58 26.67 0.71
N ASP A 155 -13.81 26.77 0.20
CA ASP A 155 -14.88 25.79 0.49
C ASP A 155 -14.45 24.36 0.10
N CYS A 156 -13.92 23.61 1.07
CA CYS A 156 -13.45 22.24 0.96
C CYS A 156 -14.38 21.37 1.82
N GLU A 157 -14.93 20.30 1.26
CA GLU A 157 -15.73 19.38 2.07
C GLU A 157 -14.89 18.47 2.97
N ALA A 158 -13.63 18.26 2.58
CA ALA A 158 -12.62 17.53 3.35
C ALA A 158 -11.21 17.96 2.92
N HIS A 159 -10.27 17.89 3.88
CA HIS A 159 -8.85 18.16 3.66
C HIS A 159 -8.10 16.84 3.54
N PHE A 160 -7.47 16.63 2.39
CA PHE A 160 -6.69 15.44 2.08
C PHE A 160 -5.20 15.77 2.00
N PHE A 161 -4.38 14.85 2.49
CA PHE A 161 -2.94 14.89 2.42
C PHE A 161 -2.39 13.61 1.79
N MET A 162 -1.41 13.77 0.92
CA MET A 162 -0.55 12.71 0.42
C MET A 162 0.91 13.13 0.59
N THR A 163 1.85 12.18 0.51
CA THR A 163 3.28 12.50 0.46
C THR A 163 3.91 11.92 -0.79
N TRP A 164 4.75 12.70 -1.47
CA TRP A 164 5.59 12.22 -2.57
C TRP A 164 7.00 12.80 -2.45
N ILE A 165 7.95 11.97 -2.05
CA ILE A 165 9.35 12.41 -1.79
C ILE A 165 10.27 12.04 -2.95
N SER A 166 9.88 11.08 -3.78
CA SER A 166 10.60 10.68 -5.00
C SER A 166 10.61 11.79 -6.06
N PRO A 167 11.45 11.68 -7.11
CA PRO A 167 11.41 12.60 -8.25
C PRO A 167 9.99 12.73 -8.84
N ALA A 168 9.60 13.92 -9.29
CA ALA A 168 8.31 14.17 -9.91
C ALA A 168 8.12 13.35 -11.20
N GLY A 169 9.20 13.08 -11.94
CA GLY A 169 9.15 12.24 -13.13
C GLY A 169 8.83 10.78 -12.89
N SER A 170 9.01 10.31 -11.66
CA SER A 170 8.58 8.97 -11.25
C SER A 170 7.12 8.93 -10.79
N PHE A 171 6.43 10.07 -10.70
CA PHE A 171 5.00 10.13 -10.38
C PHE A 171 4.22 9.71 -11.62
N GLY A 172 3.84 8.44 -11.65
CA GLY A 172 3.28 7.80 -12.84
C GLY A 172 1.77 7.87 -12.92
N GLN A 173 1.24 7.17 -13.92
CA GLN A 173 -0.18 7.00 -14.13
C GLN A 173 -0.87 6.29 -12.96
N ARG A 174 -0.17 5.36 -12.29
CA ARG A 174 -0.70 4.62 -11.14
C ARG A 174 -0.96 5.53 -9.94
N GLU A 175 -0.01 6.40 -9.62
CA GLU A 175 -0.17 7.39 -8.56
C GLU A 175 -1.23 8.43 -8.93
N PHE A 176 -1.35 8.77 -10.21
CA PHE A 176 -2.40 9.66 -10.70
C PHE A 176 -3.81 9.09 -10.45
N LEU A 177 -4.01 7.78 -10.60
CA LEU A 177 -5.30 7.13 -10.32
C LEU A 177 -5.76 7.31 -8.87
N ALA A 178 -4.84 7.47 -7.91
CA ALA A 178 -5.21 7.74 -6.53
C ALA A 178 -5.87 9.11 -6.37
N MET A 179 -5.37 10.12 -7.09
CA MET A 179 -5.98 11.44 -7.11
C MET A 179 -7.29 11.44 -7.91
N ASP A 180 -7.31 10.76 -9.05
CA ASP A 180 -8.48 10.72 -9.93
C ASP A 180 -9.67 10.05 -9.23
N SER A 181 -9.45 8.89 -8.59
CA SER A 181 -10.48 8.21 -7.79
C SER A 181 -10.88 8.98 -6.54
N LEU A 182 -9.93 9.69 -5.90
CA LEU A 182 -10.25 10.60 -4.80
C LEU A 182 -11.23 11.69 -5.25
N PHE A 183 -10.95 12.39 -6.35
CA PHE A 183 -11.80 13.47 -6.85
C PHE A 183 -13.13 12.99 -7.45
N LYS A 184 -13.21 11.73 -7.88
CA LYS A 184 -14.48 11.08 -8.19
C LYS A 184 -15.37 10.98 -6.95
N ALA A 185 -14.82 10.52 -5.83
CA ALA A 185 -15.54 10.38 -4.56
C ALA A 185 -15.75 11.72 -3.83
N HIS A 186 -14.86 12.68 -4.06
CA HIS A 186 -14.83 14.00 -3.42
C HIS A 186 -14.65 15.14 -4.43
N PRO A 187 -15.69 15.48 -5.22
CA PRO A 187 -15.57 16.55 -6.21
C PRO A 187 -15.26 17.94 -5.61
N ARG A 188 -15.57 18.15 -4.33
CA ARG A 188 -15.24 19.38 -3.57
C ARG A 188 -14.16 19.16 -2.51
N GLY A 189 -13.46 18.03 -2.56
CA GLY A 189 -12.31 17.77 -1.71
C GLY A 189 -11.13 18.68 -2.06
N CYS A 190 -10.22 18.87 -1.12
CA CYS A 190 -8.98 19.61 -1.33
C CYS A 190 -7.80 18.70 -1.01
N LEU A 191 -6.95 18.44 -2.01
CA LEU A 191 -5.78 17.57 -1.87
C LEU A 191 -4.49 18.38 -1.86
N MET A 192 -3.72 18.24 -0.78
CA MET A 192 -2.35 18.73 -0.70
C MET A 192 -1.35 17.58 -0.72
N ILE A 193 -0.43 17.60 -1.69
CA ILE A 193 0.67 16.65 -1.78
C ILE A 193 1.91 17.29 -1.15
N LEU A 194 2.40 16.72 -0.05
CA LEU A 194 3.65 17.12 0.57
C LEU A 194 4.81 16.59 -0.28
N SER A 195 5.38 17.46 -1.11
CA SER A 195 6.40 17.08 -2.09
C SER A 195 7.27 18.25 -2.48
N LYS A 196 8.58 18.08 -2.40
CA LYS A 196 9.55 19.06 -2.91
C LYS A 196 9.64 19.00 -4.44
N SER A 197 9.70 17.79 -4.99
CA SER A 197 9.89 17.55 -6.42
C SER A 197 8.66 17.94 -7.24
N MET A 198 7.45 17.72 -6.73
CA MET A 198 6.21 18.13 -7.40
C MET A 198 5.83 19.60 -7.18
N ASP A 199 6.43 20.30 -6.22
CA ASP A 199 6.30 21.76 -6.05
C ASP A 199 7.20 22.48 -7.07
N SER A 200 6.92 22.22 -8.36
CA SER A 200 7.72 22.58 -9.54
C SER A 200 6.82 22.71 -10.79
N ALA A 201 7.39 23.25 -11.88
CA ALA A 201 6.68 23.32 -13.16
C ALA A 201 6.29 21.93 -13.70
N ARG A 202 7.14 20.91 -13.49
CA ARG A 202 6.83 19.53 -13.88
C ARG A 202 5.67 18.97 -13.07
N GLY A 203 5.68 19.15 -11.74
CA GLY A 203 4.58 18.72 -10.89
C GLY A 203 3.26 19.44 -11.24
N TYR A 204 3.32 20.73 -11.58
CA TYR A 204 2.16 21.44 -12.13
C TYR A 204 1.62 20.78 -13.40
N ARG A 205 2.47 20.41 -14.37
CA ARG A 205 2.04 19.70 -15.59
C ARG A 205 1.39 18.35 -15.27
N ILE A 206 1.91 17.61 -14.30
CA ILE A 206 1.33 16.34 -13.83
C ILE A 206 -0.07 16.56 -13.24
N LEU A 207 -0.27 17.62 -12.45
CA LEU A 207 -1.55 17.95 -11.82
C LEU A 207 -2.54 18.66 -12.75
N LYS A 208 -2.06 19.23 -13.85
CA LYS A 208 -2.85 20.04 -14.79
C LYS A 208 -4.16 19.37 -15.25
N PRO A 209 -4.22 18.07 -15.58
CA PRO A 209 -5.48 17.45 -16.01
C PRO A 209 -6.60 17.47 -14.95
N LEU A 210 -6.26 17.50 -13.66
CA LEU A 210 -7.22 17.67 -12.57
C LEU A 210 -7.59 19.14 -12.37
N LEU A 211 -6.59 20.02 -12.41
CA LEU A 211 -6.78 21.47 -12.29
C LEU A 211 -7.67 22.05 -13.38
N ASP A 212 -7.47 21.60 -14.64
CA ASP A 212 -8.29 22.00 -15.79
C ASP A 212 -9.78 21.62 -15.64
N ARG A 213 -10.08 20.65 -14.76
CA ARG A 213 -11.45 20.22 -14.42
C ARG A 213 -12.00 20.91 -13.17
N GLY A 214 -11.26 21.87 -12.61
CA GLY A 214 -11.66 22.63 -11.43
C GLY A 214 -11.42 21.91 -10.10
N PHE A 215 -10.74 20.77 -10.09
CA PHE A 215 -10.39 20.09 -8.84
C PHE A 215 -9.31 20.86 -8.07
N LYS A 216 -9.44 20.86 -6.75
CA LYS A 216 -8.51 21.56 -5.85
C LYS A 216 -7.39 20.61 -5.43
N VAL A 217 -6.29 20.64 -6.18
CA VAL A 217 -5.06 19.88 -5.87
C VAL A 217 -3.84 20.79 -5.91
N VAL A 218 -2.91 20.62 -4.98
CA VAL A 218 -1.64 21.36 -4.97
C VAL A 218 -0.51 20.49 -4.43
N ALA A 219 0.68 20.61 -5.01
CA ALA A 219 1.91 20.11 -4.40
C ALA A 219 2.63 21.25 -3.68
N VAL A 220 3.08 20.99 -2.45
CA VAL A 220 3.73 21.99 -1.61
C VAL A 220 4.95 21.37 -0.94
N THR A 221 6.09 22.05 -1.02
CA THR A 221 7.29 21.67 -0.27
C THR A 221 7.03 21.84 1.24
N PRO A 222 7.13 20.79 2.06
CA PRO A 222 6.90 20.89 3.49
C PRO A 222 8.05 21.62 4.21
N ASP A 223 7.73 22.44 5.21
CA ASP A 223 8.70 22.94 6.19
C ASP A 223 8.84 21.94 7.35
N LEU A 224 9.86 21.08 7.26
CA LEU A 224 10.10 20.04 8.28
C LEU A 224 10.37 20.63 9.68
N PRO A 225 11.23 21.64 9.85
CA PRO A 225 11.40 22.31 11.15
C PRO A 225 10.09 22.82 11.75
N PHE A 226 9.21 23.44 10.95
CA PHE A 226 7.91 23.90 11.41
C PHE A 226 6.99 22.74 11.80
N LEU A 227 6.84 21.74 10.93
CA LEU A 227 5.97 20.59 11.15
C LEU A 227 6.35 19.83 12.43
N PHE A 228 7.66 19.66 12.67
CA PHE A 228 8.14 18.94 13.84
C PHE A 228 8.31 19.82 15.09
N LYS A 229 8.15 21.14 14.99
CA LYS A 229 8.22 22.03 16.15
C LYS A 229 7.19 21.64 17.22
N ASN A 230 7.64 21.56 18.47
CA ASN A 230 6.84 21.19 19.64
C ASN A 230 6.18 19.79 19.51
N THR A 231 6.86 18.87 18.82
CA THR A 231 6.46 17.46 18.76
C THR A 231 7.66 16.55 19.08
N PRO A 232 7.43 15.29 19.48
CA PRO A 232 8.51 14.33 19.70
C PRO A 232 9.34 14.04 18.44
N ALA A 233 8.76 14.24 17.24
CA ALA A 233 9.42 14.05 15.95
C ALA A 233 10.69 14.91 15.79
N LYS A 234 10.76 16.06 16.49
CA LYS A 234 11.91 16.97 16.44
C LYS A 234 13.23 16.30 16.80
N ALA A 235 13.23 15.39 17.78
CA ALA A 235 14.44 14.70 18.22
C ALA A 235 15.03 13.82 17.12
N TRP A 236 14.18 13.00 16.47
CA TRP A 236 14.58 12.18 15.33
C TRP A 236 15.07 13.01 14.15
N PHE A 237 14.30 14.04 13.77
CA PHE A 237 14.66 14.93 12.66
C PHE A 237 16.03 15.58 12.86
N ASN A 238 16.29 16.10 14.05
CA ASN A 238 17.57 16.70 14.38
C ASN A 238 18.73 15.70 14.35
N GLY A 239 18.51 14.49 14.87
CA GLY A 239 19.53 13.43 14.86
C GLY A 239 19.91 12.99 13.44
N ILE A 240 18.91 12.77 12.57
CA ILE A 240 19.16 12.47 11.15
C ILE A 240 19.88 13.63 10.45
N ARG A 241 19.39 14.87 10.64
CA ARG A 241 19.97 16.06 9.98
C ARG A 241 21.43 16.30 10.37
N ARG A 242 21.82 15.98 11.61
CA ARG A 242 23.21 16.11 12.10
C ARG A 242 24.06 14.86 11.82
N GLY A 243 23.49 13.79 11.26
CA GLY A 243 24.20 12.53 11.10
C GLY A 243 24.63 11.95 12.45
N GLU A 244 23.76 12.04 13.46
CA GLU A 244 23.95 11.47 14.81
C GLU A 244 23.07 10.22 15.02
N LYS A 245 22.25 9.87 14.03
CA LYS A 245 21.33 8.75 14.09
C LYS A 245 21.45 7.93 12.82
N ASP A 246 21.56 6.62 12.99
CA ASP A 246 21.53 5.67 11.88
C ASP A 246 20.25 5.83 11.05
N PRO A 247 20.32 6.07 9.73
CA PRO A 247 19.13 6.04 8.87
C PRO A 247 18.57 4.62 8.69
N GLY A 248 19.39 3.59 8.94
CA GLY A 248 19.14 2.19 8.65
C GLY A 248 19.13 1.86 7.16
N GLU A 249 18.75 0.64 6.81
CA GLU A 249 18.76 0.12 5.43
C GLU A 249 17.52 0.50 4.59
N ILE A 250 16.39 0.75 5.25
CA ILE A 250 15.15 1.16 4.56
C ILE A 250 15.30 2.61 4.09
N PRO A 251 14.93 2.93 2.83
CA PRO A 251 15.09 4.27 2.28
C PRO A 251 14.61 5.38 3.22
N LEU A 252 15.46 6.39 3.45
CA LEU A 252 15.17 7.49 4.37
C LEU A 252 13.88 8.23 3.98
N ALA A 253 13.61 8.37 2.69
CA ALA A 253 12.37 8.95 2.17
C ALA A 253 11.11 8.19 2.65
N GLN A 254 11.15 6.87 2.69
CA GLN A 254 10.03 6.05 3.18
C GLN A 254 9.79 6.25 4.68
N ASN A 255 10.86 6.29 5.47
CA ASN A 255 10.77 6.59 6.90
C ASN A 255 10.30 8.02 7.16
N LEU A 256 10.75 8.99 6.37
CA LEU A 256 10.27 10.37 6.45
C LEU A 256 8.79 10.50 6.09
N SER A 257 8.30 9.79 5.07
CA SER A 257 6.85 9.74 4.74
C SER A 257 6.01 9.17 5.89
N ASN A 258 6.49 8.13 6.58
CA ASN A 258 5.83 7.60 7.78
C ASN A 258 5.71 8.62 8.91
N LEU A 259 6.68 9.52 9.04
CA LEU A 259 6.64 10.58 10.05
C LEU A 259 5.81 11.80 9.61
N LEU A 260 5.93 12.19 8.34
CA LEU A 260 5.23 13.33 7.77
C LEU A 260 3.71 13.18 7.85
N ARG A 261 3.17 12.00 7.53
CA ARG A 261 1.73 11.72 7.63
C ARG A 261 1.17 11.91 9.04
N LEU A 262 1.98 11.62 10.06
CA LEU A 262 1.60 11.81 11.46
C LEU A 262 1.66 13.30 11.84
N ALA A 263 2.74 13.97 11.45
CA ALA A 263 2.97 15.36 11.80
C ALA A 263 1.99 16.31 11.11
N VAL A 264 1.66 16.10 9.84
CA VAL A 264 0.73 16.95 9.10
C VAL A 264 -0.69 16.83 9.68
N LEU A 265 -1.15 15.61 9.97
CA LEU A 265 -2.45 15.40 10.62
C LEU A 265 -2.45 15.96 12.04
N TYR A 266 -1.34 15.89 12.78
CA TYR A 266 -1.28 16.50 14.10
C TYR A 266 -1.41 18.02 14.04
N LYS A 267 -0.81 18.65 13.03
CA LYS A 267 -0.81 20.11 12.86
C LYS A 267 -2.09 20.67 12.23
N TYR A 268 -2.74 19.93 11.35
CA TYR A 268 -3.83 20.44 10.53
C TYR A 268 -5.11 19.60 10.57
N GLY A 269 -5.08 18.40 11.15
CA GLY A 269 -6.15 17.42 11.04
C GLY A 269 -6.37 16.95 9.61
N GLY A 270 -7.53 16.35 9.35
CA GLY A 270 -7.95 15.90 8.02
C GLY A 270 -7.68 14.42 7.76
N ILE A 271 -7.47 14.08 6.49
CA ILE A 271 -7.34 12.70 6.02
C ILE A 271 -6.02 12.54 5.29
N TYR A 272 -5.21 11.57 5.68
CA TYR A 272 -4.03 11.14 4.95
C TYR A 272 -4.31 9.81 4.26
N MET A 273 -3.82 9.68 3.02
CA MET A 273 -3.76 8.42 2.29
C MET A 273 -2.44 8.33 1.50
N ASP A 274 -1.91 7.12 1.33
CA ASP A 274 -0.79 6.90 0.42
C ASP A 274 -1.22 7.11 -1.04
N THR A 275 -0.26 7.35 -1.93
CA THR A 275 -0.52 7.62 -3.36
C THR A 275 -0.88 6.36 -4.17
N ASP A 276 -1.04 5.22 -3.51
CA ASP A 276 -1.36 3.92 -4.09
C ASP A 276 -2.70 3.39 -3.56
N PHE A 277 -3.66 4.28 -3.40
CA PHE A 277 -5.05 3.95 -3.06
C PHE A 277 -5.97 4.15 -4.26
N ILE A 278 -6.97 3.28 -4.44
CA ILE A 278 -8.15 3.59 -5.25
C ILE A 278 -9.30 3.91 -4.30
N VAL A 279 -9.83 5.13 -4.34
CA VAL A 279 -10.96 5.55 -3.49
C VAL A 279 -12.27 5.14 -4.16
N LEU A 280 -13.11 4.42 -3.43
CA LEU A 280 -14.38 3.90 -3.92
C LEU A 280 -15.59 4.66 -3.35
N LYS A 281 -15.46 5.24 -2.15
CA LYS A 281 -16.57 5.88 -1.43
C LYS A 281 -16.14 7.15 -0.71
N PRO A 282 -17.10 8.04 -0.39
CA PRO A 282 -16.82 9.21 0.43
C PRO A 282 -16.21 8.87 1.79
N LEU A 283 -15.16 9.58 2.16
CA LEU A 283 -14.37 9.44 3.38
C LEU A 283 -14.76 10.45 4.47
N THR A 284 -15.64 11.42 4.16
CA THR A 284 -16.05 12.53 5.05
C THR A 284 -16.74 12.07 6.34
N GLY A 285 -17.29 10.85 6.37
CA GLY A 285 -17.88 10.26 7.58
C GLY A 285 -16.85 9.68 8.56
N LEU A 286 -15.57 9.59 8.17
CA LEU A 286 -14.52 8.97 8.99
C LEU A 286 -13.83 10.02 9.86
N LYS A 287 -13.75 9.74 11.17
CA LYS A 287 -13.15 10.64 12.14
C LYS A 287 -12.38 9.88 13.20
N ASN A 288 -11.13 10.31 13.45
CA ASN A 288 -10.20 9.65 14.36
C ASN A 288 -10.12 8.14 14.08
N SER A 289 -9.91 7.79 12.82
CA SER A 289 -9.99 6.41 12.31
C SER A 289 -8.64 5.94 11.77
N ILE A 290 -8.37 4.66 12.00
CA ILE A 290 -7.23 3.91 11.45
C ILE A 290 -7.71 2.55 10.94
N GLY A 291 -7.17 2.06 9.83
CA GLY A 291 -7.57 0.77 9.28
C GLY A 291 -6.77 -0.41 9.84
N ALA A 292 -7.46 -1.53 10.08
CA ALA A 292 -6.81 -2.81 10.34
C ALA A 292 -6.29 -3.42 9.04
N GLN A 293 -4.97 -3.52 8.88
CA GLN A 293 -4.38 -4.24 7.75
C GLN A 293 -4.72 -5.72 7.76
N SER A 294 -4.71 -6.34 8.94
CA SER A 294 -5.08 -7.75 9.10
C SER A 294 -5.98 -7.93 10.32
N MET A 295 -7.01 -8.75 10.15
CA MET A 295 -8.04 -9.00 11.15
C MET A 295 -8.55 -10.43 11.02
N ASP A 296 -8.75 -11.07 12.17
CA ASP A 296 -9.39 -12.37 12.23
C ASP A 296 -10.89 -12.23 11.92
N MET A 297 -11.41 -13.07 11.03
CA MET A 297 -12.75 -12.93 10.48
C MET A 297 -13.84 -13.30 11.47
N GLU A 298 -13.56 -14.21 12.41
CA GLU A 298 -14.50 -14.71 13.40
C GLU A 298 -14.51 -13.82 14.64
N SER A 299 -13.37 -13.66 15.30
CA SER A 299 -13.23 -12.87 16.53
C SER A 299 -13.26 -11.36 16.31
N LYS A 300 -13.14 -10.89 15.05
CA LYS A 300 -12.99 -9.47 14.67
C LYS A 300 -11.80 -8.78 15.33
N LYS A 301 -10.84 -9.56 15.86
CA LYS A 301 -9.63 -9.02 16.47
C LYS A 301 -8.61 -8.70 15.38
N TRP A 302 -8.18 -7.45 15.32
CA TRP A 302 -7.08 -7.05 14.44
C TRP A 302 -5.74 -7.56 14.98
N SER A 303 -4.82 -7.89 14.07
CA SER A 303 -3.43 -8.29 14.39
C SER A 303 -2.40 -7.28 13.89
N ARG A 304 -2.76 -6.46 12.90
CA ARG A 304 -1.93 -5.36 12.38
C ARG A 304 -2.82 -4.19 12.01
N LEU A 305 -2.43 -2.99 12.46
CA LEU A 305 -2.93 -1.73 11.94
C LEU A 305 -1.93 -1.15 10.94
N ASN A 306 -2.38 -0.25 10.08
CA ASN A 306 -1.53 0.38 9.08
C ASN A 306 -1.86 1.87 8.98
N ASN A 307 -0.81 2.68 8.79
CA ASN A 307 -0.86 4.13 8.70
C ASN A 307 -0.84 4.64 7.25
N ALA A 308 -1.09 3.78 6.26
CA ALA A 308 -1.30 4.16 4.87
C ALA A 308 -2.61 4.93 4.67
N PHE A 309 -3.59 4.75 5.57
CA PHE A 309 -4.76 5.61 5.72
C PHE A 309 -4.88 6.07 7.18
N LEU A 310 -5.15 7.36 7.39
CA LEU A 310 -5.41 7.95 8.70
C LEU A 310 -6.39 9.11 8.56
N ALA A 311 -7.44 9.16 9.37
CA ALA A 311 -8.34 10.31 9.45
C ALA A 311 -8.37 10.81 10.89
N PHE A 312 -7.90 12.03 11.18
CA PHE A 312 -7.77 12.51 12.56
C PHE A 312 -8.05 13.99 12.69
N ASP A 313 -8.57 14.37 13.86
CA ASP A 313 -8.64 15.75 14.27
C ASP A 313 -7.24 16.33 14.50
N MET A 314 -7.13 17.65 14.30
CA MET A 314 -5.94 18.40 14.68
C MET A 314 -5.63 18.19 16.17
N ASN A 315 -4.34 18.11 16.51
CA ASN A 315 -3.81 17.89 17.85
C ASN A 315 -4.25 16.58 18.54
N HIS A 316 -4.76 15.59 17.81
CA HIS A 316 -5.22 14.35 18.41
C HIS A 316 -4.09 13.64 19.19
N PRO A 317 -4.28 13.27 20.48
CA PRO A 317 -3.20 12.77 21.35
C PRO A 317 -2.59 11.46 20.87
N LEU A 318 -3.34 10.66 20.11
CA LEU A 318 -2.83 9.42 19.51
C LEU A 318 -1.72 9.69 18.48
N LEU A 319 -1.84 10.74 17.67
CA LEU A 319 -0.81 11.14 16.69
C LEU A 319 0.48 11.57 17.41
N PHE A 320 0.35 12.29 18.53
CA PHE A 320 1.49 12.62 19.38
C PHE A 320 2.19 11.36 19.91
N LYS A 321 1.43 10.35 20.36
CA LYS A 321 1.98 9.06 20.80
C LYS A 321 2.63 8.27 19.68
N PHE A 322 2.09 8.32 18.46
CA PHE A 322 2.74 7.72 17.29
C PHE A 322 4.08 8.39 17.00
N MET A 323 4.15 9.74 16.98
CA MET A 323 5.42 10.45 16.80
C MET A 323 6.41 10.19 17.93
N GLN A 324 5.93 10.04 19.17
CA GLN A 324 6.75 9.69 20.33
C GLN A 324 7.39 8.30 20.15
N GLU A 325 6.59 7.30 19.78
CA GLU A 325 7.08 5.95 19.49
C GLU A 325 8.05 5.94 18.31
N PHE A 326 7.77 6.72 17.27
CA PHE A 326 8.64 6.85 16.09
C PHE A 326 10.01 7.34 16.50
N ALA A 327 10.08 8.44 17.25
CA ALA A 327 11.36 9.04 17.62
C ALA A 327 12.16 8.15 18.59
N TYR A 328 11.49 7.51 19.54
CA TYR A 328 12.12 6.72 20.59
C TYR A 328 12.59 5.34 20.11
N THR A 329 11.77 4.66 19.33
CA THR A 329 12.03 3.27 18.91
C THR A 329 12.47 3.16 17.45
N PHE A 330 12.82 4.27 16.79
CA PHE A 330 13.19 4.27 15.38
C PHE A 330 14.21 3.17 15.07
N ASP A 331 13.87 2.32 14.12
CA ASP A 331 14.75 1.28 13.59
C ASP A 331 14.61 1.29 12.07
N GLY A 332 15.56 1.92 11.40
CA GLY A 332 15.58 2.02 9.94
C GLY A 332 15.94 0.72 9.25
N ASN A 333 16.33 -0.34 9.98
CA ASN A 333 16.72 -1.63 9.42
C ASN A 333 15.54 -2.61 9.30
N LYS A 334 14.40 -2.31 9.95
CA LYS A 334 13.25 -3.21 10.00
C LYS A 334 12.07 -2.70 9.19
N TRP A 335 11.73 -3.44 8.13
CA TRP A 335 10.57 -3.13 7.29
C TRP A 335 9.27 -3.03 8.10
N GLY A 336 8.53 -1.94 7.91
CA GLY A 336 7.26 -1.68 8.59
C GLY A 336 7.37 -1.28 10.06
N HIS A 337 8.55 -1.38 10.68
CA HIS A 337 8.76 -1.09 12.10
C HIS A 337 8.31 0.32 12.48
N ASN A 338 8.63 1.30 11.63
CA ASN A 338 8.33 2.73 11.83
C ASN A 338 6.95 3.15 11.26
N GLY A 339 6.16 2.21 10.74
CA GLY A 339 4.84 2.47 10.16
C GLY A 339 3.78 1.54 10.75
N PRO A 340 3.33 0.48 10.04
CA PRO A 340 2.28 -0.42 10.51
C PRO A 340 2.54 -1.02 11.91
N TYR A 341 3.77 -1.43 12.20
CA TYR A 341 4.10 -2.04 13.50
C TYR A 341 4.08 -1.01 14.62
N LEU A 342 4.59 0.19 14.38
CA LEU A 342 4.57 1.31 15.31
C LEU A 342 3.14 1.66 15.74
N VAL A 343 2.24 1.89 14.78
CA VAL A 343 0.86 2.28 15.11
C VAL A 343 0.12 1.17 15.85
N SER A 344 0.41 -0.09 15.51
CA SER A 344 -0.12 -1.24 16.24
C SER A 344 0.35 -1.28 17.70
N ARG A 345 1.66 -1.11 17.96
CA ARG A 345 2.22 -1.11 19.32
C ARG A 345 1.64 0.02 20.18
N VAL A 346 1.45 1.20 19.59
CA VAL A 346 0.89 2.34 20.31
C VAL A 346 -0.59 2.10 20.61
N VAL A 347 -1.39 1.70 19.61
CA VAL A 347 -2.82 1.43 19.81
C VAL A 347 -3.05 0.34 20.85
N GLU A 348 -2.29 -0.76 20.81
CA GLU A 348 -2.44 -1.83 21.81
C GLU A 348 -2.18 -1.33 23.24
N ARG A 349 -1.21 -0.43 23.42
CA ARG A 349 -0.90 0.17 24.74
C ARG A 349 -1.97 1.14 25.24
N VAL A 350 -2.69 1.82 24.35
CA VAL A 350 -3.63 2.89 24.73
C VAL A 350 -5.11 2.53 24.58
N ARG A 351 -5.48 1.44 23.89
CA ARG A 351 -6.88 1.07 23.61
C ARG A 351 -7.77 0.88 24.85
N ARG A 352 -7.18 0.68 26.03
CA ARG A 352 -7.89 0.57 27.33
C ARG A 352 -7.67 1.78 28.24
N ARG A 353 -7.06 2.85 27.74
CA ARG A 353 -6.76 4.06 28.50
C ARG A 353 -7.72 5.18 28.11
N PRO A 354 -8.28 5.93 29.06
CA PRO A 354 -9.09 7.10 28.75
C PRO A 354 -8.25 8.18 28.03
N GLY A 355 -8.91 9.07 27.29
CA GLY A 355 -8.28 10.21 26.62
C GLY A 355 -7.80 9.96 25.18
N TYR A 356 -8.05 8.79 24.60
CA TYR A 356 -7.76 8.48 23.19
C TYR A 356 -9.05 8.01 22.51
N ASN A 357 -9.79 8.92 21.86
CA ASN A 357 -10.99 8.56 21.12
C ASN A 357 -10.64 8.22 19.67
N PHE A 358 -10.71 6.95 19.29
CA PHE A 358 -10.44 6.53 17.92
C PHE A 358 -11.22 5.27 17.56
N THR A 359 -11.43 5.07 16.26
CA THR A 359 -12.06 3.88 15.70
C THR A 359 -11.05 3.07 14.90
N VAL A 360 -10.98 1.76 15.16
CA VAL A 360 -10.29 0.83 14.26
C VAL A 360 -11.30 0.32 13.24
N LEU A 361 -11.08 0.65 11.98
CA LEU A 361 -11.92 0.19 10.87
C LEU A 361 -11.53 -1.25 10.47
N PRO A 362 -12.50 -2.08 10.05
CA PRO A 362 -12.22 -3.45 9.61
C PRO A 362 -11.33 -3.47 8.37
N SER A 363 -10.65 -4.59 8.12
CA SER A 363 -9.76 -4.72 6.96
C SER A 363 -10.45 -4.47 5.63
N MET A 364 -11.73 -4.82 5.49
CA MET A 364 -12.50 -4.53 4.28
C MET A 364 -12.64 -3.05 3.94
N ALA A 365 -12.42 -2.12 4.89
CA ALA A 365 -12.52 -0.69 4.65
C ALA A 365 -11.42 -0.18 3.69
N PHE A 366 -10.17 -0.65 3.87
CA PHE A 366 -8.98 -0.14 3.16
C PHE A 366 -7.98 -1.21 2.69
N TYR A 367 -8.03 -2.40 3.30
CA TYR A 367 -7.12 -3.52 3.05
C TYR A 367 -7.90 -4.81 2.72
N PRO A 368 -8.81 -4.80 1.73
CA PRO A 368 -9.69 -5.93 1.42
C PRO A 368 -8.96 -7.12 0.77
N VAL A 369 -7.67 -6.94 0.42
CA VAL A 369 -6.79 -7.98 -0.09
C VAL A 369 -5.40 -7.78 0.51
N ASP A 370 -4.89 -8.86 1.09
CA ASP A 370 -3.54 -8.92 1.65
C ASP A 370 -2.47 -8.77 0.56
N TRP A 371 -1.32 -8.18 0.92
CA TRP A 371 -0.20 -7.95 0.01
C TRP A 371 0.32 -9.20 -0.71
N LEU A 372 0.15 -10.42 -0.17
CA LEU A 372 0.53 -11.67 -0.85
C LEU A 372 -0.44 -12.05 -1.98
N ARG A 373 -1.68 -11.57 -1.93
CA ARG A 373 -2.76 -11.93 -2.86
C ARG A 373 -3.20 -10.78 -3.77
N ILE A 374 -2.61 -9.60 -3.58
CA ILE A 374 -3.00 -8.38 -4.30
C ILE A 374 -2.83 -8.50 -5.82
N SER A 375 -1.85 -9.28 -6.29
CA SER A 375 -1.60 -9.50 -7.72
C SER A 375 -2.82 -10.04 -8.46
N GLY A 376 -3.68 -10.81 -7.80
CA GLY A 376 -4.91 -11.34 -8.39
C GLY A 376 -5.92 -10.25 -8.80
N LEU A 377 -5.83 -9.04 -8.24
CA LEU A 377 -6.69 -7.92 -8.67
C LEU A 377 -6.31 -7.37 -10.05
N PHE A 378 -5.07 -7.58 -10.48
CA PHE A 378 -4.50 -7.04 -11.71
C PHE A 378 -4.61 -7.98 -12.91
N GLN A 379 -4.97 -9.25 -12.68
CA GLN A 379 -4.97 -10.30 -13.70
C GLN A 379 -6.33 -10.45 -14.40
N ALA A 380 -6.30 -10.68 -15.70
CA ALA A 380 -7.44 -11.00 -16.53
C ALA A 380 -7.97 -12.40 -16.19
N PRO A 381 -9.28 -12.63 -16.27
CA PRO A 381 -9.85 -13.95 -16.02
C PRO A 381 -9.46 -14.93 -17.14
N LYS A 382 -8.77 -16.02 -16.80
CA LYS A 382 -8.31 -17.05 -17.76
C LYS A 382 -9.37 -18.09 -18.11
N ASN A 383 -10.42 -18.21 -17.30
CA ASN A 383 -11.51 -19.15 -17.49
C ASN A 383 -12.80 -18.64 -16.81
N GLN A 384 -13.91 -19.36 -17.01
CA GLN A 384 -15.22 -18.99 -16.46
C GLN A 384 -15.24 -18.89 -14.93
N ALA A 385 -14.46 -19.71 -14.22
CA ALA A 385 -14.37 -19.64 -12.76
C ALA A 385 -13.67 -18.34 -12.32
N ASN A 386 -12.59 -17.94 -13.00
CA ASN A 386 -11.94 -16.66 -12.76
C ASN A 386 -12.88 -15.49 -13.08
N SER A 387 -13.66 -15.54 -14.17
CA SER A 387 -14.64 -14.49 -14.48
C SER A 387 -15.72 -14.35 -13.40
N LYS A 388 -16.20 -15.48 -12.83
CA LYS A 388 -17.13 -15.47 -11.69
C LYS A 388 -16.49 -14.86 -10.45
N TRP A 389 -15.22 -15.17 -10.19
CA TRP A 389 -14.46 -14.59 -9.09
C TRP A 389 -14.31 -13.07 -9.21
N VAL A 390 -13.97 -12.55 -10.41
CA VAL A 390 -13.89 -11.10 -10.66
C VAL A 390 -15.20 -10.41 -10.31
N LYS A 391 -16.33 -10.93 -10.83
CA LYS A 391 -17.67 -10.38 -10.54
C LYS A 391 -18.01 -10.41 -9.04
N ALA A 392 -17.73 -11.53 -8.37
CA ALA A 392 -17.96 -11.66 -6.94
C ALA A 392 -17.06 -10.71 -6.13
N LYS A 393 -15.81 -10.51 -6.53
CA LYS A 393 -14.89 -9.59 -5.86
C LYS A 393 -15.33 -8.13 -6.03
N LEU A 394 -15.76 -7.73 -7.23
CA LEU A 394 -16.31 -6.40 -7.47
C LEU A 394 -17.56 -6.14 -6.62
N LEU A 395 -18.48 -7.11 -6.53
CA LEU A 395 -19.65 -7.03 -5.66
C LEU A 395 -19.29 -6.93 -4.17
N GLN A 396 -18.24 -7.65 -3.74
CA GLN A 396 -17.76 -7.54 -2.37
C GLN A 396 -17.20 -6.12 -2.08
N LEU A 397 -16.43 -5.57 -3.02
CA LEU A 397 -15.78 -4.26 -2.88
C LEU A 397 -16.78 -3.10 -2.97
N SER A 398 -17.88 -3.25 -3.70
CA SER A 398 -18.95 -2.24 -3.70
C SER A 398 -19.70 -2.13 -2.37
N GLY A 399 -19.52 -3.09 -1.46
CA GLY A 399 -20.13 -3.17 -0.13
C GLY A 399 -19.56 -2.17 0.89
N GLU A 400 -18.64 -2.59 1.76
CA GLU A 400 -18.15 -1.75 2.87
C GLU A 400 -16.78 -1.09 2.61
N THR A 401 -16.22 -1.27 1.42
CA THR A 401 -14.89 -0.77 1.09
C THR A 401 -14.92 0.72 0.75
N TYR A 402 -14.15 1.51 1.49
CA TYR A 402 -13.97 2.94 1.24
C TYR A 402 -12.88 3.18 0.20
N GLY A 403 -11.82 2.39 0.24
CA GLY A 403 -10.76 2.41 -0.75
C GLY A 403 -9.93 1.14 -0.72
N ILE A 404 -9.03 0.98 -1.67
CA ILE A 404 -8.15 -0.20 -1.78
C ILE A 404 -6.70 0.27 -1.78
N HIS A 405 -5.94 -0.12 -0.76
CA HIS A 405 -4.49 0.02 -0.77
C HIS A 405 -3.86 -0.99 -1.72
N LEU A 406 -3.05 -0.53 -2.67
CA LEU A 406 -2.51 -1.36 -3.76
C LEU A 406 -1.14 -1.96 -3.44
N TRP A 407 -0.53 -1.64 -2.30
CA TRP A 407 0.79 -2.15 -1.91
C TRP A 407 1.83 -1.93 -3.01
N ASN A 408 2.06 -0.69 -3.46
CA ASN A 408 2.80 -0.41 -4.70
C ASN A 408 4.20 -1.06 -4.78
N ARG A 409 4.86 -1.34 -3.66
CA ARG A 409 6.10 -2.14 -3.65
C ARG A 409 5.94 -3.52 -4.31
N GLN A 410 4.78 -4.13 -4.18
CA GLN A 410 4.42 -5.42 -4.78
C GLN A 410 3.82 -5.29 -6.17
N THR A 411 3.08 -4.20 -6.43
CA THR A 411 2.23 -4.10 -7.62
C THR A 411 2.76 -3.16 -8.70
N ASN A 412 3.79 -2.36 -8.44
CA ASN A 412 4.31 -1.35 -9.37
C ASN A 412 4.74 -1.91 -10.74
N ARG A 413 5.15 -3.19 -10.81
CA ARG A 413 5.56 -3.88 -12.04
C ARG A 413 4.46 -4.68 -12.73
N LEU A 414 3.27 -4.77 -12.13
CA LEU A 414 2.17 -5.52 -12.74
C LEU A 414 1.54 -4.69 -13.86
N ALA A 415 1.06 -5.34 -14.91
CA ALA A 415 0.13 -4.68 -15.83
C ALA A 415 -1.28 -4.70 -15.21
N ILE A 416 -2.12 -3.71 -15.53
CA ILE A 416 -3.56 -3.82 -15.28
C ILE A 416 -4.14 -4.50 -16.51
N GLU A 417 -4.43 -5.80 -16.40
CA GLU A 417 -4.91 -6.59 -17.53
C GLU A 417 -6.41 -6.31 -17.80
N GLU A 418 -6.82 -6.43 -19.06
CA GLU A 418 -8.20 -6.22 -19.50
C GLU A 418 -9.16 -7.22 -18.83
N GLY A 419 -10.30 -6.74 -18.35
CA GLY A 419 -11.29 -7.52 -17.60
C GLY A 419 -10.87 -7.89 -16.18
N SER A 420 -9.73 -7.38 -15.68
CA SER A 420 -9.33 -7.53 -14.28
C SER A 420 -10.22 -6.73 -13.33
N VAL A 421 -10.15 -7.04 -12.03
CA VAL A 421 -10.86 -6.26 -11.00
C VAL A 421 -10.39 -4.80 -11.03
N MET A 422 -9.08 -4.57 -11.14
CA MET A 422 -8.52 -3.22 -11.16
C MET A 422 -8.97 -2.41 -12.37
N GLU A 423 -9.02 -2.99 -13.56
CA GLU A 423 -9.51 -2.30 -14.75
C GLU A 423 -10.96 -1.83 -14.58
N SER A 424 -11.82 -2.71 -14.04
CA SER A 424 -13.21 -2.37 -13.75
C SER A 424 -13.32 -1.22 -12.74
N LEU A 425 -12.58 -1.31 -11.62
CA LEU A 425 -12.59 -0.26 -10.59
C LEU A 425 -12.11 1.09 -11.12
N ILE A 426 -11.03 1.10 -11.90
CA ILE A 426 -10.49 2.32 -12.49
C ILE A 426 -11.51 2.93 -13.46
N SER A 427 -12.13 2.10 -14.30
CA SER A 427 -13.13 2.56 -15.27
C SER A 427 -14.34 3.18 -14.58
N ASP A 428 -14.81 2.57 -13.48
CA ASP A 428 -15.97 3.06 -12.72
C ASP A 428 -15.66 4.31 -11.87
N HIS A 429 -14.41 4.46 -11.42
CA HIS A 429 -14.00 5.49 -10.46
C HIS A 429 -13.10 6.57 -11.05
N CYS A 430 -13.03 6.69 -12.38
CA CYS A 430 -12.22 7.72 -13.02
C CYS A 430 -12.99 9.01 -13.33
N VAL A 431 -12.26 10.12 -13.36
CA VAL A 431 -12.74 11.40 -13.90
C VAL A 431 -11.98 11.79 -15.16
N VAL A 432 -10.66 11.59 -15.18
CA VAL A 432 -9.77 11.99 -16.29
C VAL A 432 -9.51 10.84 -17.28
N CYS A 433 -9.71 9.56 -16.90
CA CYS A 433 -9.22 8.40 -17.64
C CYS A 433 -9.83 8.12 -19.03
N GLN A 434 -10.76 8.91 -19.56
CA GLN A 434 -11.19 8.79 -20.96
C GLN A 434 -10.02 8.91 -21.96
N GLN A 435 -8.88 9.47 -21.56
CA GLN A 435 -7.66 9.58 -22.37
C GLN A 435 -6.59 8.50 -22.04
N ILE A 436 -6.74 7.74 -20.96
CA ILE A 436 -5.74 6.77 -20.48
C ILE A 436 -5.85 5.42 -21.21
N HIS A 437 -7.07 5.01 -21.55
CA HIS A 437 -7.33 3.80 -22.34
C HIS A 437 -6.68 3.82 -23.73
N THR A 438 -6.42 5.00 -24.29
CA THR A 438 -5.75 5.16 -25.59
C THR A 438 -4.24 4.93 -25.50
N SER A 439 -3.59 5.33 -24.40
CA SER A 439 -2.12 5.16 -24.25
C SER A 439 -1.71 3.74 -23.88
N LEU A 440 -2.55 2.97 -23.21
CA LEU A 440 -2.29 1.55 -22.94
C LEU A 440 -2.45 0.66 -24.20
N LYS A 441 -3.17 1.13 -25.22
CA LYS A 441 -3.28 0.46 -26.52
C LYS A 441 -2.08 0.71 -27.44
N HIS A 442 -1.26 1.73 -27.17
CA HIS A 442 -0.15 2.13 -28.04
C HIS A 442 1.23 1.68 -27.52
N GLN A 443 1.31 0.94 -26.42
CA GLN A 443 2.56 0.33 -25.93
C GLN A 443 2.66 -1.18 -26.26
N SER A 444 1.74 -1.70 -27.07
CA SER A 444 1.66 -3.11 -27.48
C SER A 444 1.75 -3.30 -28.99
N TYR A 445 2.60 -2.51 -29.66
CA TYR A 445 3.09 -2.77 -31.01
C TYR A 445 4.59 -2.57 -31.12
#